data_AF-A0A972LTI0-F1
#
_entry.id   AF-A0A972LTI0-F1
#
_cell.length_a   1.000
_cell.length_b   1.000
_cell.length_c   1.000
_cell.angle_alpha   90.00
_cell.angle_beta   90.00
_cell.angle_gamma   90.00
#
_symmetry.space_group_name_H-M   'P 1'
#
loop_
_entity.id
_entity.type
_entity.pdbx_description
1 polymer ?
#
loop_
_entity_poly.entity_id
_entity_poly.type
_entity_poly.pdbx_seq_one_letter_code
_entity_poly.pdbx_strand_id
1 'polypeptide(L)'
;MNTLRVTTVFCCVLASLFVISATLAWAALPIDLEIATEPGTPITAPQEWARLLGRMDLGSVRIRGVRSGDRPQLKEKKQGKATRYHLLAILNQRNELVLPERRFRVRDRQALQKFFEQLPAQAAYHAEERGSFGLTEKQFRQVYAELSQPVGFSTVAKPVRVVLARLEKTLTVAVVRSENVALLSGKPLTAELRKLSTGTALAYVLRSEGLVLRPEQLPDEPLRLSIERYDSKRESWPVGWKPAVSSRQSAPQLFELRNIEINGFTLAQALTALQPALKMPVIMDDWVLQQRQIDPGKIAVSLPKKRTFLKSAIGKLLSQGRLAEEVRVDEQGQPFLWITRFGKNSRPATK
;
A
#
# COMPACT_ATOMS: atom_id res chain seq x y z
N MET A 1 -44.20 29.82 72.22
CA MET A 1 -45.64 30.00 71.97
C MET A 1 -45.82 30.91 70.76
N ASN A 2 -46.78 30.57 69.91
CA ASN A 2 -47.29 31.29 68.71
C ASN A 2 -46.61 31.03 67.34
N THR A 3 -47.06 29.92 66.74
CA THR A 3 -47.78 29.82 65.45
C THR A 3 -47.25 30.49 64.17
N LEU A 4 -46.81 29.63 63.24
CA LEU A 4 -47.09 29.55 61.79
C LEU A 4 -47.51 30.82 61.02
N ARG A 5 -46.80 31.06 59.90
CA ARG A 5 -47.43 31.28 58.58
C ARG A 5 -46.49 30.91 57.43
N VAL A 6 -47.02 30.05 56.55
CA VAL A 6 -46.49 29.65 55.24
C VAL A 6 -46.87 30.73 54.23
N THR A 7 -45.92 31.14 53.38
CA THR A 7 -46.27 31.72 52.06
C THR A 7 -45.15 31.46 51.05
N THR A 8 -45.50 30.67 50.04
CA THR A 8 -44.72 30.35 48.84
C THR A 8 -44.85 31.51 47.85
N VAL A 9 -43.74 32.08 47.36
CA VAL A 9 -43.73 32.83 46.08
C VAL A 9 -42.43 32.54 45.31
N PHE A 10 -42.67 31.97 44.14
CA PHE A 10 -41.86 31.67 42.97
C PHE A 10 -41.28 32.95 42.34
N CYS A 11 -39.98 33.04 42.02
CA CYS A 11 -39.49 33.75 40.81
C CYS A 11 -37.97 33.64 40.56
N CYS A 12 -37.63 33.14 39.36
CA CYS A 12 -36.49 33.50 38.51
C CYS A 12 -35.06 33.12 38.95
N VAL A 13 -34.67 31.86 38.71
CA VAL A 13 -33.29 31.50 38.35
C VAL A 13 -33.15 31.62 36.83
N LEU A 14 -32.53 32.70 36.34
CA LEU A 14 -32.09 32.81 34.94
C LEU A 14 -30.73 32.09 34.83
N ALA A 15 -30.75 30.84 34.40
CA ALA A 15 -29.56 30.12 33.95
C ALA A 15 -29.40 30.33 32.44
N SER A 16 -28.48 31.20 32.06
CA SER A 16 -28.10 31.47 30.68
C SER A 16 -27.38 30.26 30.08
N LEU A 17 -28.11 29.37 29.42
CA LEU A 17 -27.51 28.37 28.52
C LEU A 17 -27.01 29.09 27.25
N PHE A 18 -25.73 29.46 27.23
CA PHE A 18 -25.02 29.78 25.99
C PHE A 18 -24.78 28.46 25.23
N VAL A 19 -25.72 28.09 24.37
CA VAL A 19 -25.50 27.07 23.34
C VAL A 19 -24.53 27.68 22.34
N ILE A 20 -23.24 27.36 22.48
CA ILE A 20 -22.23 27.61 21.46
C ILE A 20 -22.55 26.68 20.31
N SER A 21 -23.39 27.14 19.38
CA SER A 21 -23.47 26.57 18.05
C SER A 21 -22.13 26.83 17.37
N ALA A 22 -21.23 25.86 17.43
CA ALA A 22 -20.06 25.82 16.56
C ALA A 22 -20.58 25.67 15.11
N THR A 23 -20.77 26.80 14.44
CA THR A 23 -20.91 26.81 12.99
C THR A 23 -19.60 26.29 12.43
N LEU A 24 -19.58 25.03 11.99
CA LEU A 24 -18.59 24.55 11.04
C LEU A 24 -18.73 25.44 9.81
N ALA A 25 -17.87 26.46 9.71
CA ALA A 25 -17.75 27.23 8.49
C ALA A 25 -17.30 26.23 7.41
N TRP A 26 -18.20 25.89 6.49
CA TRP A 26 -17.83 25.26 5.23
C TRP A 26 -16.95 26.27 4.49
N ALA A 27 -15.64 26.08 4.62
CA ALA A 27 -14.68 26.90 3.91
C ALA A 27 -14.87 26.65 2.41
N ALA A 28 -15.02 27.73 1.63
CA ALA A 28 -15.06 27.64 0.17
C ALA A 28 -13.86 26.84 -0.34
N LEU A 29 -14.08 25.99 -1.35
CA LEU A 29 -13.02 25.23 -2.00
C LEU A 29 -11.90 26.19 -2.41
N PRO A 30 -10.63 25.86 -2.16
CA PRO A 30 -9.49 26.76 -2.43
C PRO A 30 -9.14 26.82 -3.93
N ILE A 31 -10.17 26.93 -4.78
CA ILE A 31 -10.09 26.91 -6.23
C ILE A 31 -10.52 28.28 -6.75
N ASP A 32 -9.61 28.94 -7.44
CA ASP A 32 -9.86 30.15 -8.22
C ASP A 32 -10.06 29.75 -9.69
N LEU A 33 -11.31 29.71 -10.12
CA LEU A 33 -11.69 29.31 -11.47
C LEU A 33 -11.72 30.53 -12.40
N GLU A 34 -10.88 30.52 -13.43
CA GLU A 34 -10.95 31.44 -14.54
C GLU A 34 -11.47 30.72 -15.79
N ILE A 35 -12.47 31.28 -16.45
CA ILE A 35 -13.08 30.72 -17.65
C ILE A 35 -12.80 31.66 -18.82
N ALA A 36 -12.08 31.16 -19.81
CA ALA A 36 -11.86 31.83 -21.08
C ALA A 36 -12.88 31.35 -22.11
N THR A 37 -13.66 32.28 -22.66
CA THR A 37 -14.73 31.99 -23.63
C THR A 37 -14.21 32.08 -25.05
N GLU A 38 -14.40 31.02 -25.85
CA GLU A 38 -14.01 30.99 -27.25
C GLU A 38 -14.97 31.81 -28.13
N PRO A 39 -14.48 32.39 -29.24
CA PRO A 39 -15.34 32.98 -30.27
C PRO A 39 -16.31 31.92 -30.80
N GLY A 40 -17.58 32.29 -31.00
CA GLY A 40 -18.64 31.38 -31.47
C GLY A 40 -19.39 30.63 -30.36
N THR A 41 -19.05 30.87 -29.10
CA THR A 41 -19.84 30.39 -27.95
C THR A 41 -21.23 31.07 -27.91
N PRO A 42 -22.31 30.35 -27.58
CA PRO A 42 -23.64 30.95 -27.42
C PRO A 42 -23.65 32.14 -26.46
N ILE A 43 -24.40 33.20 -26.80
CA ILE A 43 -24.41 34.47 -26.05
C ILE A 43 -24.86 34.27 -24.59
N THR A 44 -25.76 33.32 -24.33
CA THR A 44 -26.28 33.03 -22.98
C THR A 44 -25.35 32.14 -22.14
N ALA A 45 -24.43 31.41 -22.77
CA ALA A 45 -23.63 30.39 -22.11
C ALA A 45 -22.77 30.93 -20.94
N PRO A 46 -22.05 32.06 -21.06
CA PRO A 46 -21.31 32.63 -19.93
C PRO A 46 -22.18 32.89 -18.70
N GLN A 47 -23.40 33.37 -18.89
CA GLN A 47 -24.33 33.66 -17.79
C GLN A 47 -24.87 32.36 -17.16
N GLU A 48 -25.19 31.35 -17.97
CA GLU A 48 -25.62 30.04 -17.51
C GLU A 48 -24.54 29.37 -16.64
N TRP A 49 -23.29 29.37 -17.12
CA TRP A 49 -22.15 28.85 -16.38
C TRP A 49 -21.85 29.63 -15.11
N ALA A 50 -21.92 30.97 -15.13
CA ALA A 50 -21.76 31.79 -13.94
C ALA A 50 -22.78 31.44 -12.84
N ARG A 51 -24.05 31.26 -13.21
CA ARG A 51 -25.12 30.86 -12.27
C ARG A 51 -24.91 29.45 -11.71
N LEU A 52 -24.43 28.52 -12.55
CA LEU A 52 -24.18 27.14 -12.14
C LEU A 52 -22.99 27.06 -11.17
N LEU A 53 -21.87 27.70 -11.51
CA LEU A 53 -20.62 27.68 -10.75
C LEU A 53 -20.67 28.51 -9.47
N GLY A 54 -21.46 29.59 -9.46
CA GLY A 54 -21.70 30.38 -8.26
C GLY A 54 -22.41 29.62 -7.13
N ARG A 55 -22.92 28.40 -7.39
CA ARG A 55 -23.54 27.51 -6.41
C ARG A 55 -22.61 26.37 -5.94
N MET A 56 -21.33 26.39 -6.32
CA MET A 56 -20.38 25.29 -6.10
C MET A 56 -19.31 25.60 -5.02
N ASP A 57 -19.53 26.64 -4.21
CA ASP A 57 -18.65 27.07 -3.12
C ASP A 57 -17.16 27.22 -3.52
N LEU A 58 -16.91 27.70 -4.74
CA LEU A 58 -15.55 27.97 -5.23
C LEU A 58 -15.00 29.26 -4.62
N GLY A 59 -13.68 29.33 -4.41
CA GLY A 59 -13.00 30.50 -3.85
C GLY A 59 -13.19 31.77 -4.69
N SER A 60 -13.11 31.64 -6.01
CA SER A 60 -13.53 32.68 -6.95
C SER A 60 -13.88 32.11 -8.31
N VAL A 61 -14.79 32.79 -9.04
CA VAL A 61 -15.14 32.48 -10.42
C VAL A 61 -15.06 33.75 -11.24
N ARG A 62 -14.25 33.75 -12.30
CA ARG A 62 -14.13 34.85 -13.25
C ARG A 62 -14.30 34.35 -14.66
N ILE A 63 -15.11 35.05 -15.45
CA ILE A 63 -15.30 34.74 -16.87
C ILE A 63 -14.74 35.89 -17.70
N ARG A 64 -13.97 35.57 -18.74
CA ARG A 64 -13.42 36.53 -19.70
C ARG A 64 -13.38 35.94 -21.11
N GLY A 65 -13.07 36.77 -22.10
CA GLY A 65 -12.72 36.28 -23.44
C GLY A 65 -11.39 35.54 -23.45
N VAL A 66 -11.27 34.56 -24.35
CA VAL A 66 -10.01 33.83 -24.58
C VAL A 66 -8.91 34.76 -25.10
N ARG A 67 -7.68 34.53 -24.67
CA ARG A 67 -6.46 35.21 -25.11
C ARG A 67 -5.57 34.25 -25.89
N SER A 68 -4.68 34.80 -26.71
CA SER A 68 -3.68 33.98 -27.41
C SER A 68 -2.85 33.16 -26.41
N GLY A 69 -2.80 31.85 -26.60
CA GLY A 69 -2.08 30.91 -25.73
C GLY A 69 -2.85 30.37 -24.52
N ASP A 70 -4.10 30.80 -24.30
CA ASP A 70 -4.94 30.20 -23.26
C ASP A 70 -5.17 28.71 -23.58
N ARG A 71 -4.92 27.85 -22.58
CA ARG A 71 -5.19 26.42 -22.62
C ARG A 71 -5.68 25.96 -21.25
N PRO A 72 -6.55 24.94 -21.19
CA PRO A 72 -6.97 24.39 -19.90
C PRO A 72 -5.74 23.96 -19.08
N GLN A 73 -5.58 24.51 -17.88
CA GLN A 73 -4.43 24.23 -17.02
C GLN A 73 -4.78 24.44 -15.55
N LEU A 74 -4.10 23.69 -14.68
CA LEU A 74 -4.15 23.83 -13.23
C LEU A 74 -2.81 24.35 -12.74
N LYS A 75 -2.81 25.43 -11.96
CA LYS A 75 -1.61 26.00 -11.33
C LYS A 75 -1.79 26.06 -9.83
N GLU A 76 -0.81 25.56 -9.09
CA GLU A 76 -0.75 25.73 -7.65
C GLU A 76 -0.14 27.10 -7.31
N LYS A 77 -0.77 27.84 -6.40
CA LYS A 77 -0.26 29.10 -5.86
C LYS A 77 -0.25 29.03 -4.34
N LYS A 78 0.95 29.04 -3.76
CA LYS A 78 1.13 29.15 -2.31
C LYS A 78 0.84 30.58 -1.87
N GLN A 79 -0.10 30.77 -0.96
CA GLN A 79 -0.44 32.06 -0.37
C GLN A 79 -0.29 31.96 1.16
N GLY A 80 0.90 32.28 1.66
CA GLY A 80 1.25 32.07 3.07
C GLY A 80 1.27 30.59 3.42
N LYS A 81 0.49 30.18 4.44
CA LYS A 81 0.32 28.77 4.83
C LYS A 81 -0.78 28.01 4.05
N ALA A 82 -1.55 28.70 3.21
CA ALA A 82 -2.65 28.11 2.44
C ALA A 82 -2.25 27.89 0.97
N THR A 83 -2.63 26.75 0.42
CA THR A 83 -2.49 26.46 -1.01
C THR A 83 -3.79 26.81 -1.73
N ARG A 84 -3.71 27.64 -2.77
CA ARG A 84 -4.81 27.91 -3.70
C ARG A 84 -4.52 27.34 -5.07
N TYR A 85 -5.56 26.85 -5.74
CA TYR A 85 -5.49 26.25 -7.06
C TYR A 85 -6.12 27.18 -8.07
N HIS A 86 -5.30 27.74 -8.96
CA HIS A 86 -5.79 28.54 -10.07
C HIS A 86 -6.05 27.64 -11.28
N LEU A 87 -7.32 27.49 -11.63
CA LEU A 87 -7.79 26.61 -12.69
C LEU A 87 -8.29 27.45 -13.86
N LEU A 88 -7.61 27.36 -14.99
CA LEU A 88 -8.06 27.96 -16.24
C LEU A 88 -8.87 26.92 -17.01
N ALA A 89 -10.13 27.24 -17.28
CA ALA A 89 -11.05 26.46 -18.08
C ALA A 89 -11.37 27.19 -19.39
N ILE A 90 -11.74 26.44 -20.43
CA ILE A 90 -12.19 27.00 -21.70
C ILE A 90 -13.67 26.70 -21.90
N LEU A 91 -14.48 27.74 -22.09
CA LEU A 91 -15.86 27.58 -22.54
C LEU A 91 -15.86 27.58 -24.07
N ASN A 92 -16.14 26.41 -24.64
CA ASN A 92 -16.04 26.21 -26.09
C ASN A 92 -17.35 26.53 -26.83
N GLN A 93 -17.27 26.53 -28.16
CA GLN A 93 -18.42 26.77 -29.05
C GLN A 93 -19.60 25.79 -28.87
N ARG A 94 -19.37 24.62 -28.25
CA ARG A 94 -20.40 23.60 -27.99
C ARG A 94 -21.11 23.80 -26.64
N ASN A 95 -20.87 24.93 -25.96
CA ASN A 95 -21.35 25.19 -24.60
C ASN A 95 -20.86 24.12 -23.59
N GLU A 96 -19.61 23.68 -23.75
CA GLU A 96 -18.94 22.75 -22.85
C GLU A 96 -17.81 23.48 -22.11
N LEU A 97 -17.71 23.26 -20.80
CA LEU A 97 -16.59 23.70 -19.98
C LEU A 97 -15.47 22.67 -20.09
N VAL A 98 -14.39 23.04 -20.75
CA VAL A 98 -13.19 22.23 -20.96
C VAL A 98 -12.19 22.53 -19.84
N LEU A 99 -11.87 21.50 -19.08
CA LEU A 99 -10.91 21.49 -17.99
C LEU A 99 -9.71 20.60 -18.38
N PRO A 100 -8.59 20.60 -17.63
CA PRO A 100 -7.51 19.64 -17.87
C PRO A 100 -8.07 18.21 -17.93
N GLU A 101 -7.87 17.55 -19.07
CA GLU A 101 -8.28 16.16 -19.35
C GLU A 101 -9.78 15.85 -19.26
N ARG A 102 -10.66 16.83 -19.01
CA ARG A 102 -12.11 16.62 -18.84
C ARG A 102 -12.96 17.70 -19.50
N ARG A 103 -14.21 17.35 -19.79
CA ARG A 103 -15.22 18.26 -20.36
C ARG A 103 -16.55 18.05 -19.66
N PHE A 104 -17.26 19.13 -19.40
CA PHE A 104 -18.56 19.09 -18.74
C PHE A 104 -19.57 19.95 -19.49
N ARG A 105 -20.82 19.49 -19.51
CA ARG A 105 -21.98 20.26 -19.96
C ARG A 105 -22.69 20.86 -18.76
N VAL A 106 -23.55 21.85 -19.00
CA VAL A 106 -24.38 22.48 -17.96
C VAL A 106 -25.21 21.46 -17.17
N ARG A 107 -25.67 20.38 -17.83
CA ARG A 107 -26.42 19.29 -17.18
C ARG A 107 -25.58 18.43 -16.23
N ASP A 108 -24.26 18.43 -16.35
CA ASP A 108 -23.35 17.54 -15.61
C ASP A 108 -23.01 18.12 -14.20
N ARG A 109 -23.92 18.90 -13.62
CA ARG A 109 -23.71 19.66 -12.37
C ARG A 109 -23.10 18.81 -11.25
N GLN A 110 -23.66 17.63 -10.99
CA GLN A 110 -23.20 16.75 -9.91
C GLN A 110 -21.77 16.22 -10.17
N ALA A 111 -21.49 15.83 -11.42
CA ALA A 111 -20.16 15.33 -11.79
C ALA A 111 -19.10 16.43 -11.72
N LEU A 112 -19.46 17.67 -12.09
CA LEU A 112 -18.57 18.82 -12.01
C LEU A 112 -18.32 19.26 -10.56
N GLN A 113 -19.36 19.28 -9.72
CA GLN A 113 -19.21 19.55 -8.28
C GLN A 113 -18.21 18.57 -7.65
N LYS A 114 -18.44 17.27 -7.87
CA LYS A 114 -17.55 16.21 -7.36
C LYS A 114 -16.12 16.35 -7.89
N PHE A 115 -15.94 16.80 -9.13
CA PHE A 115 -14.62 17.08 -9.68
C PHE A 115 -13.91 18.19 -8.90
N PHE A 116 -14.58 19.32 -8.63
CA PHE A 116 -13.97 20.41 -7.85
C PHE A 116 -13.68 20.02 -6.40
N GLU A 117 -14.56 19.25 -5.76
CA GLU A 117 -14.32 18.75 -4.40
C GLU A 117 -13.07 17.86 -4.31
N GLN A 118 -12.81 17.04 -5.33
CA GLN A 118 -11.67 16.12 -5.36
C GLN A 118 -10.37 16.75 -5.88
N LEU A 119 -10.46 17.91 -6.55
CA LEU A 119 -9.31 18.52 -7.24
C LEU A 119 -8.17 18.90 -6.29
N PRO A 120 -8.39 19.54 -5.12
CA PRO A 120 -7.32 19.90 -4.20
C PRO A 120 -6.50 18.69 -3.76
N ALA A 121 -7.19 17.61 -3.43
CA ALA A 121 -6.59 16.36 -2.99
C ALA A 121 -5.78 15.66 -4.07
N GLN A 122 -6.33 15.59 -5.29
CA GLN A 122 -5.62 15.03 -6.44
C GLN A 122 -4.39 15.87 -6.78
N ALA A 123 -4.53 17.20 -6.78
CA ALA A 123 -3.42 18.10 -7.06
C ALA A 123 -2.31 17.98 -6.00
N ALA A 124 -2.66 17.94 -4.71
CA ALA A 124 -1.70 17.67 -3.63
C ALA A 124 -1.06 16.28 -3.75
N TYR A 125 -1.85 15.26 -4.10
CA TYR A 125 -1.38 13.90 -4.30
C TYR A 125 -0.33 13.80 -5.42
N HIS A 126 -0.54 14.51 -6.53
CA HIS A 126 0.36 14.54 -7.69
C HIS A 126 1.55 15.51 -7.56
N ALA A 127 1.50 16.47 -6.63
CA ALA A 127 2.56 17.44 -6.42
C ALA A 127 3.83 16.83 -5.78
N GLU A 128 3.67 15.76 -5.00
CA GLU A 128 4.78 15.09 -4.34
C GLU A 128 5.42 14.01 -5.24
N GLU A 129 6.75 13.95 -5.25
CA GLU A 129 7.48 12.88 -5.93
C GLU A 129 7.21 11.53 -5.25
N ARG A 130 6.81 10.54 -6.05
CA ARG A 130 6.40 9.22 -5.59
C ARG A 130 7.30 8.15 -6.21
N GLY A 131 7.77 7.23 -5.37
CA GLY A 131 8.63 6.11 -5.76
C GLY A 131 7.87 4.79 -5.78
N SER A 132 8.51 3.75 -5.25
CA SER A 132 7.95 2.39 -5.14
C SER A 132 6.58 2.39 -4.49
N PHE A 133 5.69 1.52 -5.00
CA PHE A 133 4.29 1.41 -4.55
C PHE A 133 3.46 2.70 -4.69
N GLY A 134 3.95 3.71 -5.42
CA GLY A 134 3.27 5.00 -5.54
C GLY A 134 3.28 5.83 -4.24
N LEU A 135 4.18 5.52 -3.31
CA LEU A 135 4.33 6.25 -2.05
C LEU A 135 5.38 7.35 -2.17
N THR A 136 5.22 8.38 -1.35
CA THR A 136 6.27 9.38 -1.15
C THR A 136 7.36 8.78 -0.27
N GLU A 137 8.58 9.34 -0.29
CA GLU A 137 9.69 8.77 0.49
C GLU A 137 9.38 8.70 1.99
N LYS A 138 8.71 9.74 2.53
CA LYS A 138 8.27 9.78 3.93
C LYS A 138 7.28 8.67 4.24
N GLN A 139 6.29 8.44 3.36
CA GLN A 139 5.29 7.39 3.53
C GLN A 139 5.92 6.00 3.45
N PHE A 140 6.84 5.80 2.50
CA PHE A 140 7.57 4.54 2.40
C PHE A 140 8.38 4.26 3.67
N ARG A 141 9.14 5.24 4.18
CA ARG A 141 9.90 5.07 5.43
C ARG A 141 9.01 4.76 6.63
N GLN A 142 7.81 5.36 6.71
CA GLN A 142 6.84 5.08 7.77
C GLN A 142 6.40 3.61 7.73
N VAL A 143 5.94 3.13 6.56
CA VAL A 143 5.52 1.73 6.39
C VAL A 143 6.69 0.78 6.64
N TYR A 144 7.87 1.10 6.08
CA TYR A 144 9.05 0.27 6.24
C TYR A 144 9.43 0.11 7.72
N ALA A 145 9.52 1.21 8.48
CA ALA A 145 9.88 1.17 9.89
C ALA A 145 8.89 0.38 10.76
N GLU A 146 7.61 0.49 10.45
CA GLU A 146 6.56 -0.29 11.12
C GLU A 146 6.63 -1.78 10.76
N LEU A 147 6.85 -2.09 9.49
CA LEU A 147 7.00 -3.46 9.02
C LEU A 147 8.34 -4.10 9.43
N SER A 148 9.35 -3.31 9.82
CA SER A 148 10.63 -3.79 10.37
C SER A 148 10.50 -4.46 11.74
N GLN A 149 9.37 -4.37 12.45
CA GLN A 149 9.27 -4.95 13.80
C GLN A 149 9.42 -6.48 13.77
N PRO A 150 10.24 -7.09 14.65
CA PRO A 150 10.49 -8.52 14.62
C PRO A 150 9.29 -9.34 15.09
N VAL A 151 9.05 -10.48 14.44
CA VAL A 151 8.05 -11.46 14.85
C VAL A 151 8.50 -12.15 16.14
N GLY A 152 7.81 -11.83 17.24
CA GLY A 152 8.14 -12.29 18.59
C GLY A 152 7.65 -13.70 18.95
N PHE A 153 6.98 -14.43 18.05
CA PHE A 153 6.37 -15.73 18.32
C PHE A 153 6.68 -16.77 17.25
N SER A 154 6.62 -18.05 17.60
CA SER A 154 6.79 -19.14 16.64
C SER A 154 5.59 -19.23 15.70
N THR A 155 5.84 -19.36 14.39
CA THR A 155 4.77 -19.45 13.37
C THR A 155 4.52 -20.86 12.85
N VAL A 156 5.46 -21.79 13.07
CA VAL A 156 5.37 -23.17 12.57
C VAL A 156 4.12 -23.87 13.09
N ALA A 157 3.49 -24.64 12.22
CA ALA A 157 2.29 -25.43 12.49
C ALA A 157 1.06 -24.63 12.93
N LYS A 158 1.12 -23.29 12.95
CA LYS A 158 -0.02 -22.44 13.28
C LYS A 158 -0.85 -22.16 12.01
N PRO A 159 -2.20 -22.13 12.11
CA PRO A 159 -3.04 -21.78 10.97
C PRO A 159 -2.71 -20.38 10.44
N VAL A 160 -2.67 -20.24 9.10
CA VAL A 160 -2.43 -18.96 8.40
C VAL A 160 -3.25 -17.82 8.99
N ARG A 161 -4.57 -18.02 9.17
CA ARG A 161 -5.49 -17.01 9.73
C ARG A 161 -5.07 -16.51 11.13
N VAL A 162 -4.52 -17.40 11.97
CA VAL A 162 -4.12 -17.06 13.35
C VAL A 162 -2.83 -16.25 13.34
N VAL A 163 -1.88 -16.64 12.49
CA VAL A 163 -0.61 -15.92 12.34
C VAL A 163 -0.87 -14.54 11.75
N LEU A 164 -1.66 -14.45 10.67
CA LEU A 164 -2.02 -13.17 10.04
C LEU A 164 -2.69 -12.22 11.05
N ALA A 165 -3.72 -12.68 11.76
CA ALA A 165 -4.42 -11.85 12.74
C ALA A 165 -3.50 -11.36 13.87
N ARG A 166 -2.46 -12.14 14.24
CA ARG A 166 -1.50 -11.72 15.26
C ARG A 166 -0.49 -10.70 14.73
N LEU A 167 -0.06 -10.84 13.48
CA LEU A 167 0.82 -9.87 12.81
C LEU A 167 0.09 -8.55 12.56
N GLU A 168 -1.17 -8.57 12.14
CA GLU A 168 -1.95 -7.35 11.89
C GLU A 168 -2.20 -6.55 13.17
N LYS A 169 -2.33 -7.21 14.32
CA LYS A 169 -2.52 -6.55 15.63
C LYS A 169 -1.35 -5.67 16.07
N THR A 170 -0.17 -5.86 15.50
CA THR A 170 1.00 -5.03 15.83
C THR A 170 1.09 -3.78 14.96
N LEU A 171 0.20 -3.65 13.97
CA LEU A 171 0.19 -2.53 13.03
C LEU A 171 -0.76 -1.43 13.50
N THR A 172 -0.27 -0.20 13.35
CA THR A 172 -0.99 1.06 13.44
C THR A 172 -1.55 1.50 12.09
N VAL A 173 -0.86 1.21 10.98
CA VAL A 173 -1.40 1.44 9.64
C VAL A 173 -2.55 0.48 9.38
N ALA A 174 -3.67 1.03 8.91
CA ALA A 174 -4.89 0.27 8.69
C ALA A 174 -4.68 -0.82 7.61
N VAL A 175 -5.11 -2.04 7.91
CA VAL A 175 -5.08 -3.16 6.96
C VAL A 175 -6.48 -3.36 6.38
N VAL A 176 -6.61 -3.23 5.06
CA VAL A 176 -7.88 -3.35 4.35
C VAL A 176 -7.82 -4.55 3.40
N ARG A 177 -8.90 -5.33 3.31
CA ARG A 177 -9.00 -6.47 2.39
C ARG A 177 -9.88 -6.09 1.21
N SER A 178 -9.44 -6.34 -0.02
CA SER A 178 -10.29 -6.14 -1.20
C SER A 178 -11.45 -7.14 -1.24
N GLU A 179 -12.56 -6.76 -1.86
CA GLU A 179 -13.79 -7.57 -1.97
C GLU A 179 -13.56 -8.95 -2.61
N ASN A 180 -12.54 -9.07 -3.46
CA ASN A 180 -12.21 -10.32 -4.17
C ASN A 180 -11.32 -11.29 -3.37
N VAL A 181 -10.97 -10.96 -2.12
CA VAL A 181 -10.18 -11.85 -1.26
C VAL A 181 -11.11 -12.91 -0.66
N ALA A 182 -10.89 -14.17 -1.05
CA ALA A 182 -11.61 -15.29 -0.48
C ALA A 182 -11.25 -15.49 1.00
N LEU A 183 -12.04 -16.32 1.71
CA LEU A 183 -11.68 -16.77 3.05
C LEU A 183 -10.29 -17.43 3.03
N LEU A 184 -9.42 -16.98 3.93
CA LEU A 184 -8.08 -17.54 4.10
C LEU A 184 -8.19 -19.02 4.47
N SER A 185 -7.30 -19.84 3.91
CA SER A 185 -7.26 -21.24 4.28
C SER A 185 -6.93 -21.41 5.77
N GLY A 186 -7.41 -22.52 6.33
CA GLY A 186 -7.03 -22.95 7.68
C GLY A 186 -5.72 -23.72 7.72
N LYS A 187 -4.97 -23.79 6.61
CA LYS A 187 -3.77 -24.61 6.54
C LYS A 187 -2.71 -24.09 7.51
N PRO A 188 -1.96 -25.00 8.17
CA PRO A 188 -0.84 -24.60 9.00
C PRO A 188 0.32 -24.10 8.14
N LEU A 189 1.05 -23.10 8.62
CA LEU A 189 2.31 -22.69 8.03
C LEU A 189 3.39 -23.74 8.26
N THR A 190 4.22 -23.96 7.25
CA THR A 190 5.37 -24.86 7.32
C THR A 190 6.63 -24.14 7.81
N ALA A 191 6.78 -22.85 7.48
CA ALA A 191 7.96 -22.06 7.81
C ALA A 191 7.92 -21.39 9.19
N GLU A 192 9.11 -21.28 9.79
CA GLU A 192 9.35 -20.45 10.97
C GLU A 192 9.74 -19.04 10.54
N LEU A 193 8.96 -18.05 10.98
CA LEU A 193 9.14 -16.64 10.66
C LEU A 193 9.56 -15.83 11.89
N ARG A 194 9.66 -16.46 13.07
CA ARG A 194 10.15 -15.81 14.29
C ARG A 194 11.50 -15.14 14.03
N LYS A 195 11.68 -13.94 14.59
CA LYS A 195 12.84 -13.04 14.43
C LYS A 195 12.96 -12.36 13.06
N LEU A 196 12.26 -12.80 12.02
CA LEU A 196 12.12 -12.00 10.81
C LEU A 196 11.21 -10.82 11.11
N SER A 197 11.30 -9.78 10.30
CA SER A 197 10.40 -8.64 10.31
C SER A 197 8.94 -9.05 10.05
N THR A 198 8.03 -8.19 10.50
CA THR A 198 6.59 -8.32 10.30
C THR A 198 6.22 -8.15 8.82
N GLY A 199 6.90 -7.28 8.07
CA GLY A 199 6.68 -7.09 6.62
C GLY A 199 6.96 -8.34 5.81
N THR A 200 8.14 -8.92 5.98
CA THR A 200 8.52 -10.16 5.30
C THR A 200 7.61 -11.32 5.73
N ALA A 201 7.26 -11.41 7.02
CA ALA A 201 6.33 -12.43 7.50
C ALA A 201 4.91 -12.28 6.93
N LEU A 202 4.35 -11.06 6.91
CA LEU A 202 3.04 -10.78 6.31
C LEU A 202 3.04 -11.11 4.81
N ALA A 203 4.06 -10.66 4.08
CA ALA A 203 4.19 -10.98 2.67
C ALA A 203 4.25 -12.49 2.43
N TYR A 204 4.98 -13.25 3.26
CA TYR A 204 5.05 -14.71 3.16
C TYR A 204 3.70 -15.39 3.43
N VAL A 205 3.05 -15.02 4.54
CA VAL A 205 1.77 -15.60 4.97
C VAL A 205 0.70 -15.35 3.91
N LEU A 206 0.57 -14.11 3.44
CA LEU A 206 -0.37 -13.76 2.37
C LEU A 206 -0.05 -14.50 1.07
N ARG A 207 1.24 -14.58 0.71
CA ARG A 207 1.67 -15.29 -0.49
C ARG A 207 1.28 -16.75 -0.47
N SER A 208 1.31 -17.44 0.68
CA SER A 208 0.89 -18.84 0.80
C SER A 208 -0.57 -19.08 0.35
N GLU A 209 -1.40 -18.03 0.42
CA GLU A 209 -2.81 -18.01 0.00
C GLU A 209 -3.00 -17.40 -1.40
N GLY A 210 -1.93 -17.09 -2.12
CA GLY A 210 -1.99 -16.38 -3.41
C GLY A 210 -2.38 -14.91 -3.29
N LEU A 211 -2.20 -14.32 -2.11
CA LEU A 211 -2.48 -12.93 -1.80
C LEU A 211 -1.17 -12.13 -1.71
N VAL A 212 -1.29 -10.81 -1.74
CA VAL A 212 -0.19 -9.87 -1.61
C VAL A 212 -0.56 -8.71 -0.68
N LEU A 213 0.45 -8.12 -0.06
CA LEU A 213 0.34 -6.87 0.67
C LEU A 213 0.76 -5.72 -0.24
N ARG A 214 -0.02 -4.64 -0.29
CA ARG A 214 0.32 -3.42 -1.02
C ARG A 214 0.12 -2.22 -0.13
N PRO A 215 1.16 -1.43 0.15
CA PRO A 215 0.93 -0.13 0.74
C PRO A 215 0.36 0.80 -0.33
N GLU A 216 -0.70 1.52 0.03
CA GLU A 216 -1.36 2.44 -0.87
C GLU A 216 -1.88 3.65 -0.11
N GLN A 217 -1.93 4.76 -0.84
CA GLN A 217 -2.45 6.03 -0.40
C GLN A 217 -3.36 6.50 -1.52
N LEU A 218 -4.67 6.45 -1.34
CA LEU A 218 -5.58 7.07 -2.31
C LEU A 218 -5.68 8.58 -2.03
N PRO A 219 -6.09 9.41 -3.01
CA PRO A 219 -6.43 10.80 -2.75
C PRO A 219 -7.47 10.88 -1.62
N ASP A 220 -7.26 11.78 -0.66
CA ASP A 220 -8.11 12.00 0.53
C ASP A 220 -8.26 10.84 1.53
N GLU A 221 -7.59 9.72 1.34
CA GLU A 221 -7.65 8.60 2.29
C GLU A 221 -6.36 8.51 3.09
N PRO A 222 -6.33 8.00 4.34
CA PRO A 222 -5.07 7.76 5.03
C PRO A 222 -4.27 6.62 4.38
N LEU A 223 -2.97 6.58 4.68
CA LEU A 223 -2.08 5.50 4.27
C LEU A 223 -2.60 4.18 4.83
N ARG A 224 -2.69 3.16 3.98
CA ARG A 224 -3.21 1.85 4.34
C ARG A 224 -2.41 0.74 3.68
N LEU A 225 -2.56 -0.47 4.21
CA LEU A 225 -2.05 -1.70 3.65
C LEU A 225 -3.23 -2.48 3.06
N SER A 226 -3.31 -2.57 1.74
CA SER A 226 -4.31 -3.39 1.05
C SER A 226 -3.83 -4.83 0.89
N ILE A 227 -4.73 -5.76 1.19
CA ILE A 227 -4.58 -7.19 0.89
C ILE A 227 -5.37 -7.48 -0.37
N GLU A 228 -4.65 -7.91 -1.42
CA GLU A 228 -5.21 -8.16 -2.74
C GLU A 228 -4.78 -9.54 -3.27
N ARG A 229 -5.42 -10.00 -4.36
CA ARG A 229 -4.91 -11.18 -5.11
C ARG A 229 -3.59 -10.84 -5.80
N TYR A 230 -2.71 -11.82 -5.91
CA TYR A 230 -1.47 -11.68 -6.66
C TYR A 230 -1.74 -11.28 -8.12
N ASP A 231 -1.17 -10.15 -8.51
CA ASP A 231 -1.15 -9.67 -9.90
C ASP A 231 0.29 -9.35 -10.31
N SER A 232 0.81 -10.10 -11.28
CA SER A 232 2.17 -9.95 -11.81
C SER A 232 2.47 -8.59 -12.46
N LYS A 233 1.44 -7.77 -12.75
CA LYS A 233 1.60 -6.46 -13.37
C LYS A 233 1.74 -5.31 -12.37
N ARG A 234 1.40 -5.54 -11.10
CA ARG A 234 1.40 -4.52 -10.06
C ARG A 234 2.40 -4.89 -8.97
N GLU A 235 3.20 -3.92 -8.54
CA GLU A 235 4.18 -4.09 -7.47
C GLU A 235 3.48 -4.47 -6.15
N SER A 236 4.13 -5.29 -5.33
CA SER A 236 3.63 -5.71 -4.02
C SER A 236 4.78 -5.85 -3.03
N TRP A 237 4.49 -5.64 -1.75
CA TRP A 237 5.49 -5.79 -0.70
C TRP A 237 6.14 -7.18 -0.78
N PRO A 238 7.47 -7.27 -0.91
CA PRO A 238 8.12 -8.51 -1.26
C PRO A 238 8.30 -9.42 -0.03
N VAL A 239 8.46 -10.73 -0.29
CA VAL A 239 8.98 -11.66 0.73
C VAL A 239 10.48 -11.46 0.80
N GLY A 240 10.91 -10.48 1.59
CA GLY A 240 12.29 -10.03 1.70
C GLY A 240 12.80 -9.28 0.46
N TRP A 241 13.85 -8.52 0.70
CA TRP A 241 14.50 -7.60 -0.22
C TRP A 241 15.80 -8.19 -0.76
N LYS A 242 16.25 -7.65 -1.89
CA LYS A 242 17.58 -7.96 -2.38
C LYS A 242 18.61 -7.37 -1.41
N PRO A 243 19.61 -8.14 -0.94
CA PRO A 243 20.64 -7.60 -0.07
C PRO A 243 21.41 -6.47 -0.77
N ALA A 244 21.67 -5.37 -0.06
CA ALA A 244 22.50 -4.27 -0.56
C ALA A 244 23.96 -4.68 -0.77
N VAL A 245 24.43 -5.66 -0.01
CA VAL A 245 25.78 -6.22 -0.07
C VAL A 245 25.81 -7.55 -0.82
N SER A 246 27.01 -8.02 -1.17
CA SER A 246 27.16 -9.32 -1.85
C SER A 246 26.69 -10.48 -0.98
N SER A 247 26.24 -11.60 -1.60
CA SER A 247 25.83 -12.79 -0.84
C SER A 247 26.93 -13.34 0.07
N ARG A 248 28.22 -13.13 -0.26
CA ARG A 248 29.35 -13.54 0.58
C ARG A 248 29.44 -12.72 1.86
N GLN A 249 29.00 -11.46 1.83
CA GLN A 249 28.97 -10.58 2.99
C GLN A 249 27.69 -10.78 3.82
N SER A 250 26.52 -10.91 3.18
CA SER A 250 25.25 -11.10 3.90
C SER A 250 25.07 -12.52 4.44
N ALA A 251 25.62 -13.53 3.76
CA ALA A 251 25.46 -14.94 4.11
C ALA A 251 26.80 -15.71 3.97
N PRO A 252 27.85 -15.34 4.74
CA PRO A 252 29.19 -15.92 4.60
C PRO A 252 29.22 -17.43 4.79
N GLN A 253 28.32 -17.98 5.61
CA GLN A 253 28.20 -19.42 5.90
C GLN A 253 27.96 -20.24 4.62
N LEU A 254 27.28 -19.68 3.62
CA LEU A 254 27.06 -20.35 2.33
C LEU A 254 28.36 -20.64 1.58
N PHE A 255 29.45 -19.94 1.91
CA PHE A 255 30.76 -20.05 1.29
C PHE A 255 31.77 -20.78 2.18
N GLU A 256 31.32 -21.44 3.24
CA GLU A 256 32.16 -22.37 4.01
C GLU A 256 32.33 -23.69 3.24
N LEU A 257 33.57 -24.14 3.11
CA LEU A 257 33.89 -25.46 2.56
C LEU A 257 33.61 -26.54 3.59
N ARG A 258 32.79 -27.53 3.21
CA ARG A 258 32.48 -28.70 4.06
C ARG A 258 32.53 -29.97 3.23
N ASN A 259 32.83 -31.08 3.91
CA ASN A 259 32.62 -32.41 3.34
C ASN A 259 31.15 -32.75 3.54
N ILE A 260 30.39 -32.83 2.45
CA ILE A 260 28.96 -33.09 2.48
C ILE A 260 28.69 -34.35 1.68
N GLU A 261 27.89 -35.23 2.25
CA GLU A 261 27.37 -36.44 1.63
C GLU A 261 25.90 -36.55 2.01
N ILE A 262 25.04 -36.76 1.01
CA ILE A 262 23.60 -36.92 1.20
C ILE A 262 23.20 -38.11 0.34
N ASN A 263 22.71 -39.17 0.97
CA ASN A 263 22.21 -40.34 0.27
C ASN A 263 21.00 -40.90 1.02
N GLY A 264 19.96 -41.31 0.29
CA GLY A 264 18.74 -41.86 0.90
C GLY A 264 17.86 -40.84 1.62
N PHE A 265 18.00 -39.53 1.34
CA PHE A 265 17.15 -38.48 1.90
C PHE A 265 16.20 -37.90 0.86
N THR A 266 15.07 -37.40 1.33
CA THR A 266 14.22 -36.49 0.55
C THR A 266 14.80 -35.08 0.57
N LEU A 267 14.42 -34.24 -0.40
CA LEU A 267 14.88 -32.85 -0.47
C LEU A 267 14.55 -32.07 0.82
N ALA A 268 13.35 -32.26 1.37
CA ALA A 268 12.96 -31.64 2.63
C ALA A 268 13.88 -32.06 3.81
N GLN A 269 14.16 -33.36 3.94
CA GLN A 269 15.05 -33.86 4.99
C GLN A 269 16.49 -33.38 4.81
N ALA A 270 16.99 -33.37 3.57
CA ALA A 270 18.32 -32.88 3.25
C ALA A 270 18.50 -31.40 3.63
N LEU A 271 17.52 -30.55 3.31
CA LEU A 271 17.55 -29.13 3.69
C LEU A 271 17.46 -28.94 5.20
N THR A 272 16.60 -29.71 5.88
CA THR A 272 16.50 -29.71 7.35
C THR A 272 17.85 -30.06 7.98
N ALA A 273 18.54 -31.06 7.47
CA ALA A 273 19.86 -31.47 7.97
C ALA A 273 20.96 -30.41 7.75
N LEU A 274 20.84 -29.59 6.69
CA LEU A 274 21.79 -28.52 6.37
C LEU A 274 21.51 -27.21 7.13
N GLN A 275 20.29 -27.01 7.64
CA GLN A 275 19.87 -25.77 8.30
C GLN A 275 20.76 -25.35 9.50
N PRO A 276 21.23 -26.25 10.39
CA PRO A 276 22.15 -25.88 11.48
C PRO A 276 23.47 -25.31 10.97
N ALA A 277 23.96 -25.79 9.82
CA ALA A 277 25.20 -25.31 9.22
C ALA A 277 25.02 -23.92 8.57
N LEU A 278 23.82 -23.63 8.05
CA LEU A 278 23.50 -22.35 7.42
C LEU A 278 23.36 -21.20 8.41
N LYS A 279 22.98 -21.49 9.68
CA LYS A 279 22.75 -20.50 10.74
C LYS A 279 21.79 -19.37 10.32
N MET A 280 20.93 -19.62 9.34
CA MET A 280 19.92 -18.69 8.84
C MET A 280 18.62 -19.45 8.55
N PRO A 281 17.46 -18.79 8.56
CA PRO A 281 16.20 -19.42 8.17
C PRO A 281 16.23 -19.88 6.71
N VAL A 282 15.66 -21.05 6.44
CA VAL A 282 15.42 -21.56 5.10
C VAL A 282 13.91 -21.58 4.88
N ILE A 283 13.43 -20.83 3.90
CA ILE A 283 12.00 -20.59 3.67
C ILE A 283 11.65 -21.00 2.25
N MET A 284 10.62 -21.83 2.11
CA MET A 284 10.11 -22.29 0.81
C MET A 284 8.86 -21.52 0.39
N ASP A 285 8.78 -21.22 -0.90
CA ASP A 285 7.63 -20.59 -1.54
C ASP A 285 6.45 -21.57 -1.71
N ASP A 286 5.78 -21.91 -0.60
CA ASP A 286 4.72 -22.92 -0.57
C ASP A 286 3.65 -22.72 -1.65
N TRP A 287 3.31 -21.47 -1.97
CA TRP A 287 2.35 -21.17 -3.01
C TRP A 287 2.83 -21.60 -4.39
N VAL A 288 4.08 -21.29 -4.76
CA VAL A 288 4.63 -21.74 -6.04
C VAL A 288 4.83 -23.24 -6.09
N LEU A 289 5.26 -23.84 -4.98
CA LEU A 289 5.41 -25.28 -4.87
C LEU A 289 4.06 -25.98 -5.10
N GLN A 290 2.99 -25.52 -4.45
CA GLN A 290 1.63 -26.03 -4.66
C GLN A 290 1.15 -25.85 -6.11
N GLN A 291 1.30 -24.65 -6.68
CA GLN A 291 0.91 -24.35 -8.07
C GLN A 291 1.67 -25.21 -9.09
N ARG A 292 2.88 -25.65 -8.75
CA ARG A 292 3.72 -26.50 -9.61
C ARG A 292 3.66 -27.98 -9.24
N GLN A 293 2.85 -28.35 -8.24
CA GLN A 293 2.73 -29.71 -7.71
C GLN A 293 4.10 -30.30 -7.31
N ILE A 294 4.98 -29.46 -6.76
CA ILE A 294 6.29 -29.86 -6.27
C ILE A 294 6.16 -30.16 -4.78
N ASP A 295 6.45 -31.40 -4.40
CA ASP A 295 6.47 -31.84 -3.00
C ASP A 295 7.92 -32.21 -2.60
N PRO A 296 8.65 -31.32 -1.90
CA PRO A 296 10.01 -31.59 -1.44
C PRO A 296 10.15 -32.83 -0.55
N GLY A 297 9.07 -33.28 0.10
CA GLY A 297 9.06 -34.49 0.92
C GLY A 297 9.00 -35.79 0.10
N LYS A 298 8.74 -35.72 -1.21
CA LYS A 298 8.68 -36.89 -2.10
C LYS A 298 9.84 -36.97 -3.10
N ILE A 299 10.67 -35.94 -3.18
CA ILE A 299 11.80 -35.87 -4.11
C ILE A 299 13.01 -36.50 -3.43
N ALA A 300 13.39 -37.70 -3.87
CA ALA A 300 14.65 -38.30 -3.47
C ALA A 300 15.83 -37.50 -4.04
N VAL A 301 16.82 -37.19 -3.20
CA VAL A 301 18.02 -36.46 -3.60
C VAL A 301 19.26 -37.20 -3.18
N SER A 302 20.30 -37.08 -4.00
CA SER A 302 21.62 -37.62 -3.69
C SER A 302 22.70 -36.59 -4.02
N LEU A 303 23.72 -36.55 -3.17
CA LEU A 303 24.95 -35.79 -3.35
C LEU A 303 26.11 -36.69 -2.91
N PRO A 304 26.94 -37.19 -3.84
CA PRO A 304 28.09 -38.00 -3.47
C PRO A 304 29.05 -37.18 -2.61
N LYS A 305 29.76 -37.88 -1.72
CA LYS A 305 30.73 -37.28 -0.80
C LYS A 305 31.68 -36.34 -1.55
N LYS A 306 31.59 -35.05 -1.26
CA LYS A 306 32.42 -34.04 -1.90
C LYS A 306 32.74 -32.90 -0.95
N ARG A 307 34.00 -32.45 -0.97
CA ARG A 307 34.40 -31.18 -0.36
C ARG A 307 33.91 -30.04 -1.24
N THR A 308 32.92 -29.28 -0.78
CA THR A 308 32.32 -28.20 -1.57
C THR A 308 31.73 -27.11 -0.67
N PHE A 309 31.35 -25.98 -1.28
CA PHE A 309 30.66 -24.91 -0.57
C PHE A 309 29.22 -25.30 -0.26
N LEU A 310 28.68 -24.87 0.89
CA LEU A 310 27.28 -25.09 1.24
C LEU A 310 26.33 -24.60 0.13
N LYS A 311 26.60 -23.43 -0.47
CA LYS A 311 25.85 -22.91 -1.62
C LYS A 311 25.79 -23.90 -2.78
N SER A 312 26.95 -24.46 -3.16
CA SER A 312 27.04 -25.40 -4.28
C SER A 312 26.36 -26.73 -3.98
N ALA A 313 26.42 -27.20 -2.74
CA ALA A 313 25.69 -28.40 -2.32
C ALA A 313 24.17 -28.16 -2.41
N ILE A 314 23.69 -27.06 -1.83
CA ILE A 314 22.26 -26.70 -1.84
C ILE A 314 21.74 -26.53 -3.26
N GLY A 315 22.42 -25.76 -4.11
CA GLY A 315 22.00 -25.56 -5.49
C GLY A 315 21.88 -26.88 -6.27
N LYS A 316 22.78 -27.85 -6.03
CA LYS A 316 22.71 -29.20 -6.64
C LYS A 316 21.57 -30.07 -6.13
N LEU A 317 21.22 -29.94 -4.85
CA LEU A 317 20.06 -30.64 -4.29
C LEU A 317 18.77 -30.03 -4.85
N LEU A 318 18.67 -28.70 -4.87
CA LEU A 318 17.49 -28.00 -5.37
C LEU A 318 17.28 -28.21 -6.87
N SER A 319 18.36 -28.30 -7.67
CA SER A 319 18.25 -28.57 -9.10
C SER A 319 17.61 -29.93 -9.41
N GLN A 320 17.80 -30.95 -8.56
CA GLN A 320 17.14 -32.26 -8.69
C GLN A 320 15.61 -32.15 -8.54
N GLY A 321 15.14 -31.17 -7.76
CA GLY A 321 13.73 -30.81 -7.61
C GLY A 321 13.24 -29.69 -8.53
N ARG A 322 14.06 -29.21 -9.48
CA ARG A 322 13.79 -28.02 -10.33
C ARG A 322 13.48 -26.75 -9.53
N LEU A 323 14.10 -26.63 -8.35
CA LEU A 323 14.05 -25.47 -7.49
C LEU A 323 15.37 -24.70 -7.58
N ALA A 324 15.34 -23.46 -7.12
CA ALA A 324 16.50 -22.60 -7.01
C ALA A 324 16.43 -21.77 -5.72
N GLU A 325 17.59 -21.29 -5.30
CA GLU A 325 17.76 -20.48 -4.11
C GLU A 325 18.14 -19.03 -4.42
N GLU A 326 17.74 -18.13 -3.53
CA GLU A 326 18.18 -16.74 -3.48
C GLU A 326 18.36 -16.31 -2.03
N VAL A 327 19.44 -15.58 -1.74
CA VAL A 327 19.61 -14.93 -0.44
C VAL A 327 18.82 -13.65 -0.45
N ARG A 328 17.89 -13.51 0.50
CA ARG A 328 17.12 -12.29 0.73
C ARG A 328 17.38 -11.77 2.13
N VAL A 329 17.09 -10.50 2.34
CA VAL A 329 17.11 -9.89 3.68
C VAL A 329 15.73 -9.35 4.01
N ASP A 330 15.36 -9.40 5.28
CA ASP A 330 14.15 -8.72 5.74
C ASP A 330 14.39 -7.19 5.87
N GLU A 331 13.37 -6.47 6.33
CA GLU A 331 13.42 -5.02 6.56
C GLU A 331 14.41 -4.59 7.67
N GLN A 332 14.98 -5.54 8.42
CA GLN A 332 16.03 -5.29 9.41
C GLN A 332 17.42 -5.70 8.89
N GLY A 333 17.52 -6.18 7.65
CA GLY A 333 18.76 -6.70 7.09
C GLY A 333 19.08 -8.13 7.51
N GLN A 334 18.17 -8.83 8.22
CA GLN A 334 18.36 -10.22 8.65
C GLN A 334 18.30 -11.14 7.42
N PRO A 335 19.38 -11.88 7.10
CA PRO A 335 19.41 -12.74 5.93
C PRO A 335 18.61 -14.02 6.16
N PHE A 336 17.99 -14.51 5.08
CA PHE A 336 17.38 -15.82 4.99
C PHE A 336 17.52 -16.39 3.58
N LEU A 337 17.43 -17.72 3.47
CA LEU A 337 17.48 -18.42 2.20
C LEU A 337 16.07 -18.64 1.67
N TRP A 338 15.73 -17.98 0.56
CA TRP A 338 14.46 -18.16 -0.14
C TRP A 338 14.59 -19.25 -1.20
N ILE A 339 13.73 -20.26 -1.13
CA ILE A 339 13.68 -21.38 -2.06
C ILE A 339 12.39 -21.34 -2.85
N THR A 340 12.49 -21.30 -4.16
CA THR A 340 11.33 -21.21 -5.06
C THR A 340 11.64 -21.82 -6.42
N ARG A 341 10.65 -21.83 -7.31
CA ARG A 341 10.86 -22.03 -8.74
C ARG A 341 10.66 -20.70 -9.47
N PHE A 342 11.75 -20.07 -9.88
CA PHE A 342 11.70 -18.78 -10.57
C PHE A 342 10.91 -18.86 -11.88
N GLY A 343 10.13 -17.81 -12.15
CA GLY A 343 9.29 -17.70 -13.34
C GLY A 343 8.23 -16.60 -13.17
N LYS A 344 7.13 -16.68 -13.95
CA LYS A 344 6.05 -15.67 -13.93
C LYS A 344 5.46 -15.41 -12.54
N ASN A 345 5.41 -16.44 -11.70
CA ASN A 345 4.76 -16.40 -10.39
C ASN A 345 5.75 -16.16 -9.23
N SER A 346 7.05 -16.23 -9.48
CA SER A 346 8.09 -15.94 -8.47
C SER A 346 9.27 -15.29 -9.17
N ARG A 347 9.40 -13.99 -8.93
CA ARG A 347 10.48 -13.18 -9.47
C ARG A 347 11.64 -13.13 -8.46
N PRO A 348 12.88 -12.97 -8.95
CA PRO A 348 14.00 -12.57 -8.10
C PRO A 348 13.65 -11.31 -7.30
N ALA A 349 14.31 -11.12 -6.15
CA ALA A 349 14.08 -9.94 -5.34
C ALA A 349 14.38 -8.67 -6.15
N THR A 350 13.43 -7.74 -6.15
CA THR A 350 13.59 -6.42 -6.76
C THR A 350 14.59 -5.58 -5.95
N LYS A 351 15.22 -4.62 -6.63
CA LYS A 351 16.17 -3.68 -6.02
C LYS A 351 15.46 -2.73 -5.07
#